data_AF-A0A5J5GZ10-F1
#
_entry.id   AF-A0A5J5GZ10-F1
#
_cell.length_a   1.000
_cell.length_b   1.000
_cell.length_c   1.000
_cell.angle_alpha   90.00
_cell.angle_beta   90.00
_cell.angle_gamma   90.00
#
_symmetry.space_group_name_H-M   'P 1'
#
loop_
_entity.id
_entity.type
_entity.pdbx_description
1 polymer ?
#
loop_
_entity_poly.entity_id
_entity_poly.type
_entity_poly.pdbx_seq_one_letter_code
_entity_poly.pdbx_strand_id
1 'polypeptide(L)'
;MNKEFILAAKPFFHAGDIHKLWTKIHLAYKKVQLEAPLDDVMELVVEDFKRTVFLYKTGKIHTTFEGYFYSVIYSSLWGLKVQEYREQWYEGVTR
;
A
#
# COMPACT_ATOMS: atom_id res chain seq x y z
N MET A 1 4.82 -0.43 13.56
CA MET A 1 4.86 0.49 12.40
C MET A 1 6.21 0.29 11.72
N ASN A 2 6.22 0.05 10.42
CA ASN A 2 7.44 -0.27 9.68
C ASN A 2 8.38 0.96 9.59
N LYS A 3 9.69 0.75 9.82
CA LYS A 3 10.68 1.84 9.90
C LYS A 3 10.88 2.55 8.57
N GLU A 4 10.85 1.82 7.46
CA GLU A 4 11.08 2.38 6.13
C GLU A 4 9.96 3.34 5.74
N PHE A 5 8.71 2.97 6.04
CA PHE A 5 7.56 3.85 5.81
C PHE A 5 7.66 5.14 6.63
N ILE A 6 8.04 5.06 7.91
CA ILE A 6 8.22 6.25 8.75
C ILE A 6 9.28 7.18 8.15
N LEU A 7 10.42 6.64 7.74
CA LEU A 7 11.51 7.43 7.16
C LEU A 7 11.09 8.05 5.81
N ALA A 8 10.32 7.34 4.99
CA ALA A 8 9.79 7.85 3.74
C ALA A 8 8.76 8.97 3.94
N ALA A 9 7.90 8.86 4.97
CA ALA A 9 6.80 9.79 5.20
C ALA A 9 7.20 11.06 5.99
N LYS A 10 8.23 10.95 6.85
CA LYS A 10 8.69 12.03 7.74
C LYS A 10 9.00 13.37 7.03
N PRO A 11 9.57 13.41 5.81
CA PRO A 11 9.80 14.69 5.12
C PRO A 11 8.52 15.40 4.65
N PHE A 12 7.38 14.72 4.64
CA PHE A 12 6.14 15.23 4.03
C PHE A 12 5.01 15.43 5.04
N PHE A 13 5.02 14.71 6.16
CA PHE A 13 3.93 14.65 7.11
C PHE A 13 4.42 14.65 8.55
N HIS A 14 3.61 15.22 9.46
CA HIS A 14 3.85 15.14 10.90
C HIS A 14 3.41 13.78 11.45
N ALA A 15 3.86 13.44 12.66
CA ALA A 15 3.64 12.12 13.27
C ALA A 15 2.16 11.68 13.31
N GLY A 16 1.24 12.61 13.58
CA GLY A 16 -0.20 12.32 13.58
C GLY A 16 -0.74 11.87 12.22
N ASP A 17 -0.28 12.50 11.15
CA ASP A 17 -0.70 12.14 9.79
C ASP A 17 -0.04 10.85 9.32
N ILE A 18 1.24 10.62 9.68
CA ILE A 18 1.91 9.34 9.44
C ILE A 18 1.13 8.19 10.09
N HIS A 19 0.63 8.38 11.32
CA HIS A 19 -0.20 7.38 11.99
C HIS A 19 -1.53 7.13 11.27
N LYS A 20 -2.20 8.17 10.77
CA LYS A 20 -3.42 8.02 9.95
C LYS A 20 -3.14 7.23 8.67
N LEU A 21 -2.05 7.54 7.97
CA LEU A 21 -1.65 6.83 6.75
C LEU A 21 -1.30 5.37 7.03
N TRP A 22 -0.61 5.09 8.14
CA TRP A 22 -0.35 3.73 8.59
C TRP A 22 -1.63 2.94 8.83
N THR A 23 -2.64 3.59 9.41
CA THR A 23 -3.96 2.98 9.63
C THR A 23 -4.65 2.64 8.29
N LYS A 24 -4.44 3.45 7.24
CA LYS A 24 -4.95 3.15 5.88
C LYS A 24 -4.24 1.94 5.26
N ILE A 25 -2.92 1.82 5.43
CA ILE A 25 -2.16 0.64 4.98
C ILE A 25 -2.70 -0.63 5.65
N HIS A 26 -2.85 -0.60 6.99
CA HIS A 26 -3.38 -1.74 7.75
C HIS A 26 -4.81 -2.11 7.33
N LEU A 27 -5.66 -1.11 7.10
CA LEU A 27 -7.04 -1.34 6.67
C LEU A 27 -7.09 -2.02 5.29
N ALA A 28 -6.30 -1.54 4.34
CA ALA A 28 -6.22 -2.13 3.00
C ALA A 28 -5.67 -3.57 3.05
N TYR A 29 -4.56 -3.78 3.75
CA TYR A 29 -3.94 -5.10 3.90
C TYR A 29 -4.88 -6.12 4.54
N LYS A 30 -5.56 -5.76 5.63
CA LYS A 30 -6.57 -6.61 6.28
C LYS A 30 -7.73 -6.97 5.34
N LYS A 31 -8.13 -6.07 4.43
CA LYS A 31 -9.19 -6.32 3.46
C LYS A 31 -8.77 -7.27 2.35
N VAL A 32 -7.52 -7.17 1.88
CA VAL A 32 -7.03 -7.96 0.74
C VAL A 32 -6.72 -9.40 1.14
N GLN A 33 -6.31 -9.65 2.40
CA GLN A 33 -6.01 -11.00 2.92
C GLN A 33 -4.93 -11.72 2.09
N LEU A 34 -3.78 -11.07 1.91
CA LEU A 34 -2.59 -11.69 1.34
C LEU A 34 -2.07 -12.83 2.22
N GLU A 35 -1.47 -13.83 1.60
CA GLU A 35 -0.75 -14.88 2.32
C GLU A 35 0.61 -14.37 2.82
N ALA A 36 1.27 -13.52 2.02
CA ALA A 36 2.51 -12.86 2.41
C ALA A 36 2.28 -11.89 3.59
N PRO A 37 3.19 -11.85 4.59
CA PRO A 37 3.12 -10.89 5.69
C PRO A 37 3.29 -9.45 5.17
N LEU A 38 2.72 -8.48 5.88
CA LEU A 38 2.75 -7.07 5.48
C LEU A 38 4.17 -6.55 5.27
N ASP A 39 5.15 -7.00 6.08
CA ASP A 39 6.53 -6.56 5.97
C ASP A 39 7.17 -6.93 4.61
N ASP A 40 6.76 -8.05 3.99
CA ASP A 40 7.30 -8.51 2.70
C ASP A 40 6.83 -7.65 1.52
N VAL A 41 5.76 -6.86 1.71
CA VAL A 41 5.19 -5.99 0.67
C VAL A 41 5.42 -4.51 0.95
N MET A 42 6.27 -4.18 1.94
CA MET A 42 6.50 -2.79 2.34
C MET A 42 7.23 -1.95 1.28
N GLU A 43 8.07 -2.56 0.44
CA GLU A 43 8.71 -1.86 -0.68
C GLU A 43 7.67 -1.26 -1.65
N LEU A 44 6.68 -2.06 -2.04
CA LEU A 44 5.55 -1.64 -2.88
C LEU A 44 4.75 -0.52 -2.21
N VAL A 45 4.46 -0.66 -0.91
CA VAL A 45 3.75 0.37 -0.13
C VAL A 45 4.52 1.70 -0.11
N VAL A 46 5.84 1.67 0.03
CA VAL A 46 6.69 2.86 0.02
C VAL A 46 6.77 3.49 -1.37
N GLU A 47 6.82 2.70 -2.44
CA GLU A 47 6.77 3.20 -3.81
C GLU A 47 5.45 3.94 -4.08
N ASP A 48 4.33 3.29 -3.76
CA ASP A 48 2.99 3.87 -3.92
C ASP A 48 2.79 5.14 -3.09
N PHE A 49 3.35 5.18 -1.88
CA PHE A 49 3.38 6.39 -1.07
C PHE A 49 4.11 7.53 -1.79
N LYS A 50 5.33 7.30 -2.28
CA LYS A 50 6.12 8.31 -2.99
C LYS A 50 5.39 8.80 -4.25
N ARG A 51 4.77 7.89 -5.01
CA ARG A 51 3.96 8.23 -6.19
C ARG A 51 2.76 9.08 -5.80
N THR A 52 2.07 8.73 -4.73
CA THR A 52 0.93 9.50 -4.21
C THR A 52 1.34 10.90 -3.76
N VAL A 53 2.48 11.03 -3.06
CA VAL A 53 3.08 12.33 -2.70
C VAL A 53 3.35 13.18 -3.93
N PHE A 54 3.97 12.61 -4.96
CA PHE A 54 4.25 13.32 -6.21
C PHE A 54 2.96 13.84 -6.87
N LEU A 55 1.95 12.97 -7.00
CA LEU A 55 0.66 13.34 -7.61
C LEU A 55 -0.09 14.40 -6.79
N TYR A 56 -0.04 14.30 -5.46
CA TYR A 56 -0.65 15.29 -4.57
C TYR A 56 0.02 16.66 -4.72
N LYS A 57 1.36 16.70 -4.63
CA LYS A 57 2.13 17.94 -4.72
C LYS A 57 2.08 18.59 -6.10
N THR A 58 1.78 17.84 -7.14
CA THR A 58 1.60 18.34 -8.51
C THR A 58 0.15 18.68 -8.85
N GLY A 59 -0.76 18.65 -7.87
CA GLY A 59 -2.16 19.04 -8.04
C GLY A 59 -3.00 18.07 -8.88
N LYS A 60 -2.55 16.81 -9.02
CA LYS A 60 -3.23 15.77 -9.80
C LYS A 60 -4.27 14.99 -9.00
N ILE A 61 -4.29 15.15 -7.67
CA ILE A 61 -5.27 14.53 -6.79
C ILE A 61 -6.33 15.59 -6.42
N HIS A 62 -7.57 15.32 -6.79
CA HIS A 62 -8.74 16.18 -6.51
C HIS A 62 -9.56 15.70 -5.30
N THR A 63 -9.05 14.73 -4.55
CA THR A 63 -9.63 14.18 -3.32
C THR A 63 -8.69 14.40 -2.12
N THR A 64 -9.02 13.87 -0.94
CA THR A 64 -8.09 13.88 0.20
C THR A 64 -6.90 12.95 -0.07
N PHE A 65 -5.73 13.34 0.44
CA PHE A 65 -4.52 12.53 0.31
C PHE A 65 -4.74 11.12 0.88
N GLU A 66 -5.33 11.00 2.06
CA GLU A 66 -5.54 9.72 2.75
C GLU A 66 -6.54 8.83 2.01
N GLY A 67 -7.57 9.43 1.40
CA GLY A 67 -8.55 8.70 0.61
C GLY A 67 -7.94 8.15 -0.67
N TYR A 68 -7.19 8.99 -1.39
CA TYR A 68 -6.48 8.56 -2.60
C TYR A 68 -5.42 7.50 -2.29
N PHE A 69 -4.62 7.73 -1.25
CA PHE A 69 -3.57 6.81 -0.82
C PHE A 69 -4.13 5.42 -0.46
N TYR A 70 -5.24 5.37 0.29
CA TYR A 70 -5.91 4.10 0.57
C TYR A 70 -6.29 3.34 -0.71
N SER A 71 -6.86 4.03 -1.70
CA SER A 71 -7.27 3.41 -2.96
C SER A 71 -6.07 2.87 -3.75
N VAL A 72 -4.95 3.60 -3.77
CA VAL A 72 -3.71 3.14 -4.40
C VAL A 72 -3.20 1.87 -3.73
N ILE A 73 -3.02 1.89 -2.40
CA ILE A 73 -2.53 0.72 -1.66
C ILE A 73 -3.47 -0.48 -1.83
N TYR A 74 -4.78 -0.27 -1.73
CA TYR A 74 -5.75 -1.35 -1.95
C TYR A 74 -5.60 -1.98 -3.35
N SER A 75 -5.47 -1.16 -4.38
CA SER A 75 -5.32 -1.63 -5.77
C SER A 75 -4.02 -2.43 -5.96
N SER A 76 -2.90 -1.95 -5.43
CA SER A 76 -1.61 -2.62 -5.57
C SER A 76 -1.57 -3.94 -4.82
N LEU A 77 -2.07 -3.96 -3.57
CA LEU A 77 -2.19 -5.20 -2.80
C LEU A 77 -3.17 -6.19 -3.45
N TRP A 78 -4.29 -5.73 -4.02
CA TRP A 78 -5.19 -6.59 -4.79
C TRP A 78 -4.49 -7.22 -6.00
N GLY A 79 -3.58 -6.49 -6.65
CA GLY A 79 -2.73 -7.01 -7.71
C GLY A 79 -1.89 -8.20 -7.25
N LEU A 80 -1.27 -8.12 -6.07
CA LEU A 80 -0.55 -9.24 -5.47
C LEU A 80 -1.48 -10.41 -5.16
N LYS A 81 -2.68 -10.15 -4.63
CA LYS A 81 -3.65 -11.22 -4.36
C LYS A 81 -4.08 -11.97 -5.61
N VAL A 82 -4.23 -11.26 -6.72
CA VAL A 82 -4.50 -11.87 -8.03
C VAL A 82 -3.33 -12.72 -8.51
N GLN A 83 -2.08 -12.33 -8.22
CA GLN A 83 -0.90 -13.14 -8.53
C GLN A 83 -0.87 -14.43 -7.68
N GLU A 84 -1.10 -14.32 -6.37
CA GLU A 84 -1.21 -15.48 -5.46
C GLU A 84 -2.23 -16.51 -6.00
N TYR A 85 -3.44 -16.07 -6.39
CA TYR A 85 -4.45 -16.97 -6.94
C TYR A 85 -4.03 -17.63 -8.27
N ARG A 86 -3.27 -16.91 -9.11
CA ARG A 86 -2.77 -17.47 -10.37
C ARG A 86 -1.74 -18.56 -10.11
N GLU A 87 -0.81 -18.33 -9.19
CA GLU A 87 0.22 -19.29 -8.82
C GLU A 87 -0.41 -20.56 -8.25
N GLN A 88 -1.34 -20.42 -7.31
CA GLN A 88 -2.10 -21.54 -6.75
C GLN A 88 -2.87 -22.34 -7.82
N TRP A 89 -3.46 -21.64 -8.79
CA TRP A 89 -4.15 -22.29 -9.89
C TRP A 89 -3.19 -23.10 -10.77
N TYR A 90 -2.03 -22.55 -11.13
CA TYR A 90 -1.03 -23.27 -11.93
C TYR A 90 -0.45 -24.48 -11.19
N GLU A 91 -0.16 -24.34 -9.89
CA GLU A 91 0.28 -25.45 -9.05
C GLU A 91 -0.76 -26.57 -8.96
N GLY A 92 -2.05 -26.19 -8.85
CA GLY A 92 -3.16 -27.16 -8.79
C GLY A 92 -3.44 -27.88 -10.11
N VAL A 93 -3.17 -27.26 -11.26
CA VAL A 93 -3.38 -27.87 -12.59
C VAL A 93 -2.19 -28.72 -13.04
N THR A 94 -0.99 -28.45 -12.54
CA THR A 94 0.25 -29.18 -12.90
C THR A 94 0.49 -30.40 -11.98
N ARG A 95 -0.39 -30.65 -11.01
CA ARG A 95 -0.32 -31.77 -10.06
C ARG A 95 -1.21 -32.94 -10.44
#